data_AF-Q5BBV8-F1
#
_entry.id   AF-Q5BBV8-F1
#
_cell.length_a   1.000
_cell.length_b   1.000
_cell.length_c   1.000
_cell.angle_alpha   90.00
_cell.angle_beta   90.00
_cell.angle_gamma   90.00
#
_symmetry.space_group_name_H-M   'P 1'
#
loop_
_entity.id
_entity.type
_entity.pdbx_description
1 polymer ?
#
loop_
_entity_poly.entity_id
_entity_poly.type
_entity_poly.pdbx_seq_one_letter_code
_entity_poly.pdbx_strand_id
1 'polypeptide(L)'
;MCENMPKWKRINPGVRYLVDAIAKDFPPERLHLQTKVNEIARRSKSQYDLLTSDGKHSRFDHVILTVDGPEILRLLCSTVTEEESHVLQSLAVTTNIAVLHSDFPATANHVAPDYEFIKASSNYRRRDLVPPKFCSRYDVNVLQNIPASRFGEVFITFNSLSPPHPSLVQGVWEFTEPEPSADSLGAQSRLALIQNTRGLSYGFCWTGRGLLEDSITSGLRIAVEDLGATVPFDVTFHPHPLDSPEFSYKRSGLRYNLVRTALEAVRTVVLVLEIALLLLGRIETPVLKTRTPLDRASRISGTF
;
A
#
# COMPACT_ATOMS: atom_id res chain seq x y z
N MET A 1 -9.88 0.57 -32.57
CA MET A 1 -10.41 1.34 -31.41
C MET A 1 -10.88 0.33 -30.37
N CYS A 2 -10.29 0.32 -29.18
CA CYS A 2 -10.68 -0.61 -28.12
C CYS A 2 -12.00 -0.16 -27.51
N GLU A 3 -13.10 -0.82 -27.84
CA GLU A 3 -14.48 -0.45 -27.43
C GLU A 3 -14.78 -0.59 -25.92
N ASN A 4 -13.80 -0.95 -25.09
CA ASN A 4 -13.97 -1.21 -23.65
C ASN A 4 -12.92 -0.50 -22.76
N MET A 5 -12.57 0.75 -23.07
CA MET A 5 -11.75 1.53 -22.14
C MET A 5 -12.60 2.04 -20.97
N PRO A 6 -12.14 1.91 -19.71
CA PRO A 6 -12.86 2.45 -18.56
C PRO A 6 -13.03 3.97 -18.70
N LYS A 7 -14.24 4.44 -18.40
CA LYS A 7 -14.55 5.88 -18.43
C LYS A 7 -13.98 6.55 -17.19
N TRP A 8 -12.80 7.14 -17.33
CA TRP A 8 -12.17 7.92 -16.26
C TRP A 8 -12.96 9.20 -15.98
N LYS A 9 -13.16 9.49 -14.69
CA LYS A 9 -13.74 10.74 -14.20
C LYS A 9 -12.70 11.44 -13.33
N ARG A 10 -12.82 12.77 -13.24
CA ARG A 10 -12.00 13.61 -12.37
C ARG A 10 -12.90 14.51 -11.53
N ILE A 11 -12.44 14.83 -10.33
CA ILE A 11 -13.06 15.85 -9.48
C ILE A 11 -12.51 17.20 -9.95
N ASN A 12 -13.36 18.08 -10.47
CA ASN A 12 -12.98 19.45 -10.79
C ASN A 12 -13.31 20.35 -9.57
N PRO A 13 -12.41 21.27 -9.16
CA PRO A 13 -11.14 21.64 -9.79
C PRO A 13 -9.95 20.71 -9.48
N GLY A 14 -10.10 19.76 -8.56
CA GLY A 14 -9.07 18.78 -8.23
C GLY A 14 -9.37 18.04 -6.93
N VAL A 15 -8.56 17.05 -6.56
CA VAL A 15 -8.73 16.29 -5.30
C VAL A 15 -8.61 17.18 -4.05
N ARG A 16 -7.89 18.30 -4.13
CA ARG A 16 -7.82 19.28 -3.05
C ARG A 16 -9.20 19.78 -2.63
N TYR A 17 -10.10 19.97 -3.58
CA TYR A 17 -11.48 20.39 -3.29
C TYR A 17 -12.22 19.36 -2.42
N LEU A 18 -11.99 18.07 -2.65
CA LEU A 18 -12.54 17.00 -1.81
C LEU A 18 -12.02 17.09 -0.37
N VAL A 19 -10.70 17.28 -0.21
CA VAL A 19 -10.08 17.43 1.11
C VAL A 19 -10.61 18.66 1.84
N ASP A 20 -10.69 19.80 1.15
CA ASP A 20 -11.21 21.05 1.71
C ASP A 20 -12.69 20.90 2.10
N ALA A 21 -13.49 20.19 1.29
CA ALA A 21 -14.89 19.93 1.61
C ALA A 21 -15.07 19.02 2.84
N ILE A 22 -14.22 17.99 3.00
CA ILE A 22 -14.24 17.11 4.18
C ILE A 22 -13.79 17.87 5.43
N ALA A 23 -12.75 18.70 5.32
CA ALA A 23 -12.17 19.42 6.45
C ALA A 23 -12.98 20.67 6.86
N LYS A 24 -13.91 21.14 6.02
CA LYS A 24 -14.62 22.41 6.20
C LYS A 24 -15.27 22.57 7.58
N ASP A 25 -15.89 21.50 8.07
CA ASP A 25 -16.66 21.51 9.32
C ASP A 25 -15.88 20.89 10.49
N PHE A 26 -14.58 20.60 10.32
CA PHE A 26 -13.74 20.11 11.40
C PHE A 26 -13.36 21.25 12.34
N PRO A 27 -13.60 21.10 13.66
CA PRO A 27 -13.13 22.08 14.62
C PRO A 27 -11.60 22.23 14.52
N PRO A 28 -11.04 23.44 14.33
CA PRO A 28 -9.61 23.63 14.14
C PRO A 28 -8.76 23.04 15.27
N GLU A 29 -9.27 23.02 16.50
CA GLU A 29 -8.62 22.44 17.68
C GLU A 29 -8.50 20.90 17.64
N ARG A 30 -9.23 20.23 16.73
CA ARG A 30 -9.15 18.78 16.50
C ARG A 30 -8.34 18.41 15.26
N LEU A 31 -7.90 19.41 14.48
CA LEU A 31 -7.09 19.21 13.28
C LEU A 31 -5.64 19.60 13.54
N HIS A 32 -4.77 18.61 13.64
CA HIS A 32 -3.35 18.81 13.97
C HIS A 32 -2.46 18.58 12.75
N LEU A 33 -2.23 19.64 11.97
CA LEU A 33 -1.29 19.61 10.85
C LEU A 33 0.17 19.67 11.33
N GLN A 34 1.10 19.16 10.53
CA GLN A 34 2.54 19.14 10.84
C GLN A 34 2.88 18.51 12.20
N THR A 35 1.97 17.66 12.72
CA THR A 35 2.08 17.05 14.04
C THR A 35 2.36 15.57 13.87
N LYS A 36 3.64 15.22 13.66
CA LYS A 36 4.03 13.82 13.49
C LYS A 36 3.80 13.07 14.80
N VAL A 37 3.16 11.91 14.71
CA VAL A 37 3.05 10.94 15.81
C VAL A 37 4.29 10.05 15.80
N ASN A 38 4.95 9.95 16.95
CA ASN A 38 6.15 9.13 17.11
C ASN A 38 5.82 7.75 17.66
N GLU A 39 4.89 7.67 18.61
CA GLU A 39 4.56 6.45 19.34
C GLU A 39 3.10 6.43 19.78
N ILE A 40 2.51 5.24 19.79
CA ILE A 40 1.19 4.93 20.37
C ILE A 40 1.37 3.76 21.33
N ALA A 41 1.33 4.06 22.64
CA ALA A 41 1.58 3.09 23.69
C ALA A 41 0.26 2.69 24.37
N ARG A 42 0.08 1.37 24.60
CA ARG A 42 -1.06 0.89 25.38
C ARG A 42 -0.83 1.13 26.87
N ARG A 43 -1.78 1.83 27.49
CA ARG A 43 -1.78 2.10 28.93
C ARG A 43 -2.63 1.08 29.71
N SER A 44 -3.78 0.70 29.15
CA SER A 44 -4.70 -0.26 29.76
C SER A 44 -5.45 -1.04 28.67
N LYS A 45 -6.51 -1.79 29.03
CA LYS A 45 -7.21 -2.69 28.10
C LYS A 45 -7.67 -1.98 26.82
N SER A 46 -8.12 -0.74 26.88
CA SER A 46 -8.60 0.04 25.74
C SER A 46 -8.24 1.52 25.89
N GLN A 47 -7.05 1.82 26.41
CA GLN A 47 -6.56 3.20 26.52
C GLN A 47 -5.15 3.30 25.98
N TYR A 48 -4.95 4.30 25.16
CA TYR A 48 -3.71 4.56 24.45
C TYR A 48 -3.22 5.97 24.77
N ASP A 49 -1.93 6.06 25.08
CA ASP A 49 -1.22 7.34 25.17
C ASP A 49 -0.47 7.53 23.84
N LEU A 50 -0.71 8.67 23.19
CA LEU A 50 -0.12 9.06 21.92
C LEU A 50 0.93 10.13 22.17
N LEU A 51 2.15 9.91 21.67
CA LEU A 51 3.29 10.83 21.78
C LEU A 51 3.59 11.46 20.42
N THR A 52 3.51 12.78 20.35
CA THR A 52 3.86 13.55 19.15
C THR A 52 5.30 14.02 19.18
N SER A 53 5.82 14.43 18.01
CA SER A 53 7.20 14.86 17.82
C SER A 53 7.62 16.12 18.59
N ASP A 54 6.65 16.93 19.02
CA ASP A 54 6.83 18.07 19.93
C ASP A 54 6.84 17.68 21.41
N GLY A 55 6.74 16.39 21.73
CA GLY A 55 6.75 15.86 23.10
C GLY A 55 5.38 15.86 23.79
N LYS A 56 4.31 16.27 23.11
CA LYS A 56 2.96 16.29 23.70
C LYS A 56 2.40 14.87 23.83
N HIS A 57 1.79 14.60 24.98
CA HIS A 57 1.03 13.38 25.23
C HIS A 57 -0.48 13.66 25.16
N SER A 58 -1.20 12.80 24.44
CA SER A 58 -2.67 12.83 24.38
C SER A 58 -3.22 11.43 24.64
N ARG A 59 -4.41 11.33 25.26
CA ARG A 59 -5.02 10.05 25.61
C ARG A 59 -6.28 9.80 24.82
N PHE A 60 -6.44 8.57 24.36
CA PHE A 60 -7.59 8.12 23.60
C PHE A 60 -8.05 6.74 24.05
N ASP A 61 -9.37 6.52 24.05
CA ASP A 61 -9.96 5.20 24.30
C ASP A 61 -10.03 4.36 23.00
N HIS A 62 -9.96 5.02 21.84
CA HIS A 62 -9.93 4.38 20.52
C HIS A 62 -8.97 5.13 19.59
N VAL A 63 -8.20 4.40 18.79
CA VAL A 63 -7.30 4.98 17.78
C VAL A 63 -7.56 4.35 16.43
N ILE A 64 -7.83 5.20 15.43
CA ILE A 64 -7.92 4.77 14.02
C ILE A 64 -6.59 5.08 13.35
N LEU A 65 -5.95 4.06 12.79
CA LEU A 65 -4.69 4.17 12.06
C LEU A 65 -4.97 4.15 10.56
N THR A 66 -4.67 5.26 9.88
CA THR A 66 -4.90 5.45 8.44
C THR A 66 -3.60 5.70 7.66
N VAL A 67 -2.59 4.89 7.96
CA VAL A 67 -1.26 4.92 7.35
C VAL A 67 -0.85 3.53 6.88
N ASP A 68 0.31 3.40 6.25
CA ASP A 68 0.80 2.11 5.76
C ASP A 68 1.13 1.13 6.88
N GLY A 69 1.04 -0.18 6.60
CA GLY A 69 1.34 -1.26 7.54
C GLY A 69 2.69 -1.11 8.27
N PRO A 70 3.81 -0.85 7.56
CA PRO A 70 5.10 -0.60 8.20
C PRO A 70 5.10 0.60 9.18
N GLU A 71 4.36 1.66 8.86
CA GLU A 71 4.25 2.84 9.74
C GLU A 71 3.40 2.51 10.98
N ILE A 72 2.33 1.72 10.84
CA ILE A 72 1.53 1.22 11.97
C ILE A 72 2.41 0.41 12.93
N LEU A 73 3.21 -0.53 12.39
CA LEU A 73 4.13 -1.35 13.19
C LEU A 73 5.16 -0.49 13.92
N ARG A 74 5.69 0.55 13.25
CA ARG A 74 6.61 1.51 13.87
C ARG A 74 5.95 2.29 15.00
N LEU A 75 4.71 2.75 14.81
CA LEU A 75 3.97 3.55 15.79
C LEU A 75 3.58 2.73 17.03
N LEU A 76 3.12 1.48 16.84
CA LEU A 76 2.69 0.61 17.95
C LEU A 76 3.88 -0.04 18.66
N CYS A 77 5.00 -0.29 17.97
CA CYS A 77 6.23 -0.86 18.52
C CYS A 77 5.96 -2.05 19.47
N SER A 78 6.15 -1.89 20.78
CA SER A 78 5.97 -2.93 21.80
C SER A 78 4.52 -3.30 22.09
N THR A 79 3.56 -2.52 21.59
CA THR A 79 2.12 -2.71 21.79
C THR A 79 1.50 -3.63 20.74
N VAL A 80 2.20 -3.93 19.64
CA VAL A 80 1.69 -4.79 18.57
C VAL A 80 1.55 -6.24 19.05
N THR A 81 0.45 -6.89 18.70
CA THR A 81 0.24 -8.33 18.92
C THR A 81 0.84 -9.15 17.77
N GLU A 82 1.07 -10.44 17.99
CA GLU A 82 1.54 -11.35 16.94
C GLU A 82 0.62 -11.37 15.71
N GLU A 83 -0.70 -11.41 15.92
CA GLU A 83 -1.67 -11.42 14.81
C GLU A 83 -1.64 -10.11 14.01
N GLU A 84 -1.62 -8.96 14.69
CA GLU A 84 -1.46 -7.65 14.04
C GLU A 84 -0.13 -7.57 13.29
N SER A 85 0.95 -8.04 13.90
CA SER A 85 2.28 -8.07 13.28
C SER A 85 2.26 -8.87 11.99
N HIS A 86 1.73 -10.09 12.02
CA HIS A 86 1.66 -10.98 10.87
C HIS A 86 0.80 -10.41 9.73
N VAL A 87 -0.35 -9.81 10.05
CA VAL A 87 -1.22 -9.17 9.05
C VAL A 87 -0.55 -7.91 8.47
N LEU A 88 -0.08 -7.00 9.31
CA LEU A 88 0.44 -5.70 8.87
C LEU A 88 1.79 -5.79 8.14
N GLN A 89 2.67 -6.74 8.51
CA GLN A 89 3.93 -6.98 7.79
C GLN A 89 3.70 -7.49 6.37
N SER A 90 2.60 -8.22 6.15
CA SER A 90 2.24 -8.76 4.84
C SER A 90 1.66 -7.69 3.89
N LEU A 91 1.37 -6.49 4.40
CA LEU A 91 0.90 -5.34 3.62
C LEU A 91 2.10 -4.49 3.19
N ALA A 92 2.89 -5.05 2.27
CA ALA A 92 4.07 -4.38 1.72
C ALA A 92 3.70 -3.10 0.95
N VAL A 93 4.66 -2.19 0.89
CA VAL A 93 4.55 -0.94 0.11
C VAL A 93 5.75 -0.78 -0.80
N THR A 94 5.55 -0.05 -1.89
CA THR A 94 6.59 0.42 -2.78
C THR A 94 6.77 1.92 -2.62
N THR A 95 8.02 2.38 -2.58
CA THR A 95 8.35 3.81 -2.66
C THR A 95 8.42 4.23 -4.11
N ASN A 96 7.70 5.29 -4.45
CA ASN A 96 7.63 5.89 -5.77
C ASN A 96 8.04 7.36 -5.71
N ILE A 97 8.66 7.85 -6.78
CA ILE A 97 9.05 9.25 -6.94
C ILE A 97 8.29 9.82 -8.13
N ALA A 98 7.53 10.89 -7.92
CA ALA A 98 6.92 11.70 -8.98
C ALA A 98 7.71 12.98 -9.19
N VAL A 99 8.04 13.29 -10.44
CA VAL A 99 8.73 14.53 -10.82
C VAL A 99 7.83 15.32 -11.76
N LEU A 100 7.48 16.56 -11.39
CA LEU A 100 6.83 17.54 -12.26
C LEU A 100 7.92 18.32 -13.00
N HIS A 101 7.88 18.31 -14.33
CA HIS A 101 8.90 18.96 -15.16
C HIS A 101 8.36 19.43 -16.52
N SER A 102 9.14 20.28 -17.20
CA SER A 102 8.92 20.69 -18.60
C SER A 102 9.97 20.13 -19.57
N ASP A 103 10.77 19.17 -19.11
CA ASP A 103 11.77 18.49 -19.94
C ASP A 103 11.12 17.60 -21.01
N PHE A 104 11.08 18.08 -22.24
CA PHE A 104 10.56 17.37 -23.41
C PHE A 104 11.69 16.62 -24.12
N PRO A 105 11.63 15.29 -24.28
CA PRO A 105 12.69 14.57 -24.98
C PRO A 105 12.74 15.00 -26.44
N ALA A 106 13.91 15.42 -26.91
CA ALA A 106 14.12 15.83 -28.31
C ALA A 106 13.79 14.73 -29.34
N THR A 107 13.69 13.47 -28.92
CA THR A 107 13.36 12.31 -29.74
C THR A 107 11.89 11.88 -29.65
N ALA A 108 11.08 12.52 -28.80
CA ALA A 108 9.67 12.21 -28.70
C ALA A 108 8.90 12.95 -29.80
N ASN A 109 8.39 12.21 -30.80
CA ASN A 109 7.40 12.77 -31.71
C ASN A 109 6.16 13.15 -30.88
N HIS A 110 5.59 14.33 -31.10
CA HIS A 110 4.30 14.79 -30.53
C HIS A 110 3.08 13.88 -30.84
N VAL A 111 3.32 12.72 -31.45
CA VAL A 111 2.36 11.69 -31.89
C VAL A 111 2.54 10.39 -31.09
N ALA A 112 3.52 10.30 -30.19
CA ALA A 112 3.70 9.16 -29.30
C ALA A 112 2.55 9.09 -28.27
N PRO A 113 2.10 7.89 -27.87
CA PRO A 113 0.88 7.73 -27.06
C PRO A 113 0.96 8.48 -25.74
N ASP A 114 -0.22 8.85 -25.21
CA ASP A 114 -0.48 9.67 -24.01
C ASP A 114 0.20 9.19 -22.71
N TYR A 115 0.96 8.10 -22.80
CA TYR A 115 1.71 7.44 -21.75
C TYR A 115 2.91 6.71 -22.37
N GLU A 116 4.09 6.88 -21.78
CA GLU A 116 5.25 6.05 -22.12
C GLU A 116 5.50 5.08 -20.97
N PHE A 117 5.10 3.82 -21.14
CA PHE A 117 5.35 2.77 -20.16
C PHE A 117 6.66 2.05 -20.48
N ILE A 118 7.62 2.13 -19.56
CA ILE A 118 8.78 1.24 -19.58
C ILE A 118 8.65 0.32 -18.37
N LYS A 119 8.21 -0.92 -18.60
CA LYS A 119 8.45 -2.00 -17.63
C LYS A 119 9.92 -2.36 -17.75
N ALA A 120 10.70 -2.09 -16.72
CA ALA A 120 12.07 -2.58 -16.67
C ALA A 120 12.02 -4.11 -16.73
N SER A 121 12.54 -4.68 -17.82
CA SER A 121 12.76 -6.12 -17.88
C SER A 121 13.83 -6.49 -16.85
N SER A 122 13.78 -7.71 -16.31
CA SER A 122 14.80 -8.27 -15.42
C SER A 122 16.23 -8.25 -15.99
N ASN A 123 16.38 -7.86 -17.26
CA ASN A 123 17.63 -7.78 -18.00
C ASN A 123 18.22 -6.35 -18.06
N TYR A 124 17.58 -5.33 -17.47
CA TYR A 124 18.16 -3.99 -17.37
C TYR A 124 19.29 -4.00 -16.33
N ARG A 125 20.50 -4.31 -16.80
CA ARG A 125 21.74 -4.29 -16.01
C ARG A 125 22.53 -3.02 -16.29
N ARG A 126 22.21 -1.92 -15.60
CA ARG A 126 23.25 -0.96 -15.21
C ARG A 126 23.93 -1.55 -13.97
N ARG A 127 25.27 -1.56 -13.94
CA ARG A 127 26.07 -2.35 -13.00
C ARG A 127 25.79 -2.07 -11.51
N ASP A 128 25.18 -0.94 -11.16
CA ASP A 128 24.97 -0.51 -9.77
C ASP A 128 23.56 0.01 -9.47
N LEU A 129 22.59 -0.17 -10.38
CA LEU A 129 21.23 0.34 -10.20
C LEU A 129 20.20 -0.77 -10.44
N VAL A 130 19.46 -1.14 -9.39
CA VAL A 130 18.24 -1.92 -9.53
C VAL A 130 17.22 -1.01 -10.23
N PRO A 131 16.75 -1.36 -11.44
CA PRO A 131 15.78 -0.52 -12.12
C PRO A 131 14.46 -0.48 -11.34
N PRO A 132 13.77 0.67 -11.33
CA PRO A 132 12.42 0.74 -10.78
C PRO A 132 11.50 -0.27 -11.48
N LYS A 133 10.62 -0.91 -10.70
CA LYS A 133 9.64 -1.89 -11.20
C LYS A 133 8.69 -1.28 -12.26
N PHE A 134 8.52 0.04 -12.24
CA PHE A 134 7.61 0.80 -13.07
C PHE A 134 8.20 2.19 -13.34
N CYS A 135 8.18 2.64 -14.59
CA CYS A 135 8.47 4.01 -15.00
C CYS A 135 7.37 4.46 -15.97
N SER A 136 6.79 5.64 -15.73
CA SER A 136 5.78 6.22 -16.60
C SER A 136 5.89 7.73 -16.67
N ARG A 137 5.54 8.31 -17.82
CA ARG A 137 5.44 9.75 -18.03
C ARG A 137 4.05 10.09 -18.52
N TYR A 138 3.48 11.16 -17.97
CA TYR A 138 2.16 11.67 -18.28
C TYR A 138 2.23 13.11 -18.77
N ASP A 139 1.49 13.42 -19.83
CA ASP A 139 1.23 14.79 -20.28
C ASP A 139 0.10 15.40 -19.45
N VAL A 140 0.45 16.34 -18.58
CA VAL A 140 -0.50 16.97 -17.67
C VAL A 140 -1.34 18.02 -18.40
N ASN A 141 -0.83 18.63 -19.47
CA ASN A 141 -1.60 19.56 -20.29
C ASN A 141 -2.85 18.87 -20.83
N VAL A 142 -2.68 17.66 -21.38
CA VAL A 142 -3.80 16.86 -21.90
C VAL A 142 -4.67 16.33 -20.77
N LEU A 143 -4.10 15.65 -19.77
CA LEU A 143 -4.87 15.00 -18.70
C LEU A 143 -5.70 15.99 -17.87
N GLN A 144 -5.12 17.17 -17.60
CA GLN A 144 -5.76 18.18 -16.76
C GLN A 144 -6.42 19.30 -17.58
N ASN A 145 -6.33 19.29 -18.91
CA ASN A 145 -6.75 20.39 -19.78
C ASN A 145 -6.07 21.73 -19.39
N ILE A 146 -4.77 21.68 -19.10
CA ILE A 146 -3.97 22.86 -18.76
C ILE A 146 -3.43 23.48 -20.06
N PRO A 147 -3.69 24.77 -20.33
CA PRO A 147 -3.29 25.39 -21.59
C PRO A 147 -1.76 25.53 -21.70
N ALA A 148 -1.17 24.79 -22.64
CA ALA A 148 0.27 24.86 -22.93
C ALA A 148 0.72 26.26 -23.36
N SER A 149 -0.15 27.05 -23.99
CA SER A 149 0.15 28.46 -24.33
C SER A 149 0.45 29.35 -23.12
N ARG A 150 -0.04 28.99 -21.94
CA ARG A 150 0.17 29.74 -20.70
C ARG A 150 1.30 29.17 -19.84
N PHE A 151 1.41 27.84 -19.79
CA PHE A 151 2.29 27.15 -18.84
C PHE A 151 3.44 26.39 -19.50
N GLY A 152 3.49 26.34 -20.83
CA GLY A 152 4.36 25.45 -21.57
C GLY A 152 3.92 23.99 -21.46
N GLU A 153 4.82 23.10 -21.89
CA GLU A 153 4.69 21.67 -21.74
C GLU A 153 4.92 21.28 -20.27
N VAL A 154 4.01 20.47 -19.72
CA VAL A 154 3.98 20.07 -18.31
C VAL A 154 3.81 18.57 -18.24
N PHE A 155 4.81 17.90 -17.69
CA PHE A 155 4.85 16.45 -17.53
C PHE A 155 4.97 16.06 -16.07
N ILE A 156 4.40 14.91 -15.72
CA ILE A 156 4.74 14.18 -14.50
C ILE A 156 5.36 12.86 -14.90
N THR A 157 6.59 12.61 -14.46
CA THR A 157 7.27 11.33 -14.64
C THR A 157 7.43 10.63 -13.30
N PHE A 158 6.94 9.39 -13.23
CA PHE A 158 7.10 8.49 -12.10
C PHE A 158 8.33 7.61 -12.30
N ASN A 159 9.17 7.51 -11.27
CA ASN A 159 10.29 6.58 -11.17
C ASN A 159 11.20 6.59 -12.42
N SER A 160 11.60 7.80 -12.84
CA SER A 160 12.34 7.96 -14.09
C SER A 160 13.63 7.16 -14.10
N LEU A 161 13.87 6.41 -15.19
CA LEU A 161 15.15 5.74 -15.46
C LEU A 161 16.28 6.73 -15.75
N SER A 162 15.93 7.90 -16.30
CA SER A 162 16.82 9.03 -16.57
C SER A 162 16.14 10.29 -16.04
N PRO A 163 16.58 10.83 -14.90
CA PRO A 163 15.96 12.01 -14.31
C PRO A 163 15.86 13.18 -15.31
N PRO A 164 14.76 13.94 -15.31
CA PRO A 164 14.64 15.17 -16.08
C PRO A 164 15.76 16.16 -15.76
N HIS A 165 16.10 17.03 -16.71
CA HIS A 165 17.09 18.08 -16.49
C HIS A 165 16.71 18.95 -15.29
N PRO A 166 17.57 19.13 -14.26
CA PRO A 166 17.20 19.78 -13.00
C PRO A 166 16.65 21.20 -13.16
N SER A 167 17.11 21.95 -14.16
CA SER A 167 16.61 23.32 -14.43
C SER A 167 15.17 23.37 -14.97
N LEU A 168 14.62 22.22 -15.39
CA LEU A 168 13.27 22.07 -15.93
C LEU A 168 12.33 21.36 -14.96
N VAL A 169 12.78 21.07 -13.74
CA VAL A 169 11.99 20.44 -12.67
C VAL A 169 11.32 21.51 -11.82
N GLN A 170 10.01 21.39 -11.61
CA GLN A 170 9.25 22.29 -10.72
C GLN A 170 8.87 21.65 -9.39
N GLY A 171 8.88 20.31 -9.29
CA GLY A 171 8.58 19.62 -8.05
C GLY A 171 8.96 18.14 -8.08
N VAL A 172 9.31 17.64 -6.90
CA VAL A 172 9.64 16.22 -6.67
C VAL A 172 8.90 15.78 -5.42
N TRP A 173 8.16 14.68 -5.52
CA TRP A 173 7.46 14.07 -4.40
C TRP A 173 7.81 12.60 -4.31
N GLU A 174 8.13 12.17 -3.09
CA GLU A 174 8.27 10.76 -2.74
C GLU A 174 7.01 10.32 -2.00
N PHE A 175 6.46 9.18 -2.37
CA PHE A 175 5.26 8.63 -1.76
C PHE A 175 5.28 7.11 -1.80
N THR A 176 4.49 6.48 -0.95
CA THR A 176 4.33 5.03 -0.88
C THR A 176 3.01 4.61 -1.53
N GLU A 177 3.02 3.44 -2.18
CA GLU A 177 1.80 2.77 -2.65
C GLU A 177 1.78 1.32 -2.17
N PRO A 178 0.61 0.75 -1.83
CA PRO A 178 0.49 -0.67 -1.51
C PRO A 178 1.03 -1.55 -2.65
N GLU A 179 1.80 -2.57 -2.32
CA GLU A 179 2.29 -3.55 -3.30
C GLU A 179 1.32 -4.74 -3.40
N PRO A 180 0.65 -4.96 -4.55
CA PRO A 180 -0.21 -6.13 -4.72
C PRO A 180 0.62 -7.41 -4.80
N SER A 181 0.38 -8.32 -3.88
CA SER A 181 1.02 -9.64 -3.78
C SER A 181 0.06 -10.69 -3.24
N ALA A 182 0.41 -11.97 -3.39
CA ALA A 182 -0.35 -13.05 -2.76
C ALA A 182 -0.41 -12.89 -1.22
N ASP A 183 0.68 -12.42 -0.62
CA ASP A 183 0.75 -12.15 0.82
C ASP A 183 -0.18 -11.01 1.23
N SER A 184 -0.23 -9.92 0.44
CA SER A 184 -1.14 -8.79 0.69
C SER A 184 -2.61 -9.22 0.60
N LEU A 185 -2.98 -10.07 -0.37
CA LEU A 185 -4.32 -10.63 -0.49
C LEU A 185 -4.66 -11.55 0.69
N GLY A 186 -3.70 -12.37 1.13
CA GLY A 186 -3.84 -13.20 2.32
C GLY A 186 -4.03 -12.35 3.57
N ALA A 187 -3.28 -11.24 3.71
CA ALA A 187 -3.41 -10.30 4.82
C ALA A 187 -4.78 -9.63 4.84
N GLN A 188 -5.29 -9.20 3.67
CA GLN A 188 -6.62 -8.61 3.53
C GLN A 188 -7.71 -9.54 4.06
N SER A 189 -7.64 -10.83 3.73
CA SER A 189 -8.60 -11.83 4.22
C SER A 189 -8.58 -12.02 5.75
N ARG A 190 -7.47 -11.64 6.40
CA ARG A 190 -7.28 -11.73 7.85
C ARG A 190 -7.53 -10.41 8.58
N LEU A 191 -7.83 -9.31 7.88
CA LEU A 191 -8.03 -8.01 8.53
C LEU A 191 -9.12 -8.04 9.59
N ALA A 192 -10.21 -8.78 9.34
CA ALA A 192 -11.30 -8.93 10.32
C ALA A 192 -10.83 -9.50 11.67
N LEU A 193 -9.71 -10.22 11.72
CA LEU A 193 -9.16 -10.78 12.97
C LEU A 193 -8.57 -9.69 13.89
N ILE A 194 -8.17 -8.54 13.34
CA ILE A 194 -7.48 -7.50 14.09
C ILE A 194 -8.33 -6.24 14.29
N GLN A 195 -9.39 -6.04 13.49
CA GLN A 195 -10.23 -4.84 13.54
C GLN A 195 -10.98 -4.74 14.87
N ASN A 196 -10.83 -3.59 15.54
CA ASN A 196 -11.61 -3.18 16.71
C ASN A 196 -11.67 -4.22 17.85
N THR A 197 -10.64 -5.06 17.98
CA THR A 197 -10.59 -6.09 19.03
C THR A 197 -10.17 -5.53 20.39
N ARG A 198 -9.49 -4.38 20.39
CA ARG A 198 -8.89 -3.76 21.58
C ARG A 198 -8.85 -2.23 21.58
N GLY A 199 -9.75 -1.59 20.83
CA GLY A 199 -9.78 -0.12 20.68
C GLY A 199 -8.81 0.42 19.62
N LEU A 200 -8.41 -0.42 18.66
CA LEU A 200 -7.65 -0.03 17.47
C LEU A 200 -8.42 -0.44 16.22
N SER A 201 -8.56 0.47 15.28
CA SER A 201 -9.08 0.18 13.94
C SER A 201 -8.04 0.59 12.90
N TYR A 202 -7.98 -0.15 11.80
CA TYR A 202 -6.99 0.03 10.75
C TYR A 202 -7.68 0.27 9.41
N GLY A 203 -7.41 1.39 8.75
CA GLY A 203 -8.14 1.78 7.54
C GLY A 203 -7.30 2.58 6.57
N PHE A 204 -7.01 2.02 5.40
CA PHE A 204 -6.30 2.73 4.34
C PHE A 204 -6.59 2.09 2.98
N CYS A 205 -5.96 2.57 1.90
CA CYS A 205 -6.17 2.02 0.56
C CYS A 205 -5.82 0.53 0.44
N TRP A 206 -4.88 0.04 1.26
CA TRP A 206 -4.48 -1.37 1.30
C TRP A 206 -5.57 -2.31 1.88
N THR A 207 -6.67 -1.78 2.42
CA THR A 207 -7.82 -2.60 2.87
C THR A 207 -8.67 -3.14 1.72
N GLY A 208 -8.39 -2.72 0.48
CA GLY A 208 -9.08 -3.17 -0.72
C GLY A 208 -8.15 -3.22 -1.93
N ARG A 209 -8.48 -2.49 -3.00
CA ARG A 209 -7.74 -2.54 -4.29
C ARG A 209 -6.63 -1.51 -4.41
N GLY A 210 -6.32 -0.77 -3.35
CA GLY A 210 -5.24 0.22 -3.35
C GLY A 210 -5.63 1.58 -3.93
N LEU A 211 -6.92 1.87 -4.11
CA LEU A 211 -7.40 3.13 -4.68
C LEU A 211 -7.96 4.07 -3.60
N LEU A 212 -8.16 5.34 -3.97
CA LEU A 212 -8.75 6.36 -3.08
C LEU A 212 -10.11 5.93 -2.52
N GLU A 213 -10.90 5.23 -3.33
CA GLU A 213 -12.21 4.72 -2.93
C GLU A 213 -12.11 3.72 -1.76
N ASP A 214 -11.07 2.88 -1.73
CA ASP A 214 -10.83 1.95 -0.63
C ASP A 214 -10.49 2.70 0.66
N SER A 215 -9.74 3.80 0.59
CA SER A 215 -9.45 4.66 1.75
C SER A 215 -10.72 5.32 2.30
N ILE A 216 -11.56 5.88 1.44
CA ILE A 216 -12.81 6.54 1.86
C ILE A 216 -13.78 5.52 2.45
N THR A 217 -13.97 4.39 1.75
CA THR A 217 -14.89 3.34 2.13
C THR A 217 -14.48 2.67 3.44
N SER A 218 -13.19 2.41 3.65
CA SER A 218 -12.69 1.87 4.93
C SER A 218 -12.84 2.84 6.09
N GLY A 219 -12.58 4.14 5.87
CA GLY A 219 -12.82 5.18 6.89
C GLY A 219 -14.29 5.27 7.29
N LEU A 220 -15.21 5.27 6.30
CA LEU A 220 -16.66 5.25 6.55
C LEU A 220 -17.07 3.98 7.29
N ARG A 221 -16.54 2.81 6.89
CA ARG A 221 -16.82 1.53 7.56
C ARG A 221 -16.46 1.59 9.04
N ILE A 222 -15.25 2.04 9.35
CA ILE A 222 -14.78 2.17 10.74
C ILE A 222 -15.66 3.16 11.51
N ALA A 223 -15.96 4.32 10.93
CA ALA A 223 -16.80 5.31 11.61
C ALA A 223 -18.19 4.76 11.95
N VAL A 224 -18.82 4.02 11.03
CA VAL A 224 -20.17 3.46 11.23
C VAL A 224 -20.14 2.21 12.10
N GLU A 225 -19.35 1.21 11.74
CA GLU A 225 -19.37 -0.12 12.39
C GLU A 225 -18.64 -0.12 13.73
N ASP A 226 -17.49 0.55 13.84
CA ASP A 226 -16.68 0.52 15.07
C ASP A 226 -17.08 1.60 16.07
N LEU A 227 -17.54 2.77 15.58
CA LEU A 227 -17.82 3.95 16.40
C LEU A 227 -19.29 4.37 16.42
N GLY A 228 -20.16 3.69 15.67
CA GLY A 228 -21.61 3.97 15.67
C GLY A 228 -22.00 5.29 15.02
N ALA A 229 -21.18 5.86 14.14
CA ALA A 229 -21.51 7.09 13.43
C ALA A 229 -22.68 6.86 12.46
N THR A 230 -23.53 7.87 12.32
CA THR A 230 -24.60 7.89 11.32
C THR A 230 -24.17 8.76 10.14
N VAL A 231 -24.34 8.25 8.92
CA VAL A 231 -24.10 9.01 7.69
C VAL A 231 -25.43 9.34 6.97
N PRO A 232 -25.50 10.43 6.20
CA PRO A 232 -26.74 10.88 5.56
C PRO A 232 -27.07 10.15 4.25
N PHE A 233 -26.38 9.05 3.94
CA PHE A 233 -26.52 8.27 2.72
C PHE A 233 -26.18 6.80 2.99
N ASP A 234 -26.70 5.89 2.18
CA ASP A 234 -26.35 4.48 2.26
C ASP A 234 -24.90 4.26 1.82
N VAL A 235 -24.09 3.67 2.68
CA VAL A 235 -22.72 3.29 2.34
C VAL A 235 -22.74 1.91 1.71
N THR A 236 -22.30 1.84 0.45
CA THR A 236 -22.06 0.55 -0.21
C THR A 236 -20.59 0.20 -0.05
N PHE A 237 -20.30 -0.88 0.65
CA PHE A 237 -18.94 -1.40 0.78
C PHE A 237 -18.60 -2.28 -0.43
N HIS A 238 -17.38 -2.13 -0.95
CA HIS A 238 -16.90 -3.03 -2.00
C HIS A 238 -16.79 -4.46 -1.49
N PRO A 239 -17.15 -5.47 -2.31
CA PRO A 239 -16.85 -6.86 -2.00
C PRO A 239 -15.35 -7.02 -1.74
N HIS A 240 -15.01 -7.96 -0.85
CA HIS A 240 -13.62 -8.28 -0.57
C HIS A 240 -12.89 -8.57 -1.90
N PRO A 241 -11.61 -8.21 -2.07
CA PRO A 241 -10.89 -8.48 -3.33
C PRO A 241 -10.90 -9.96 -3.75
N LEU A 242 -11.06 -10.87 -2.78
CA LEU A 242 -11.22 -12.31 -2.99
C LEU A 242 -12.68 -12.76 -3.18
N ASP A 243 -13.65 -11.93 -2.78
CA ASP A 243 -15.04 -12.16 -3.13
C ASP A 243 -15.12 -11.95 -4.63
N SER A 244 -15.22 -13.06 -5.35
CA SER A 244 -15.38 -12.98 -6.79
C SER A 244 -16.67 -12.18 -7.02
N PRO A 245 -16.65 -11.05 -7.74
CA PRO A 245 -17.86 -10.75 -8.49
C PRO A 245 -18.13 -12.03 -9.29
N GLU A 246 -19.39 -12.41 -9.46
CA GLU A 246 -19.73 -13.33 -10.53
C GLU A 246 -19.24 -12.66 -11.81
N PHE A 247 -17.96 -12.88 -12.15
CA PHE A 247 -17.47 -12.77 -13.49
C PHE A 247 -18.38 -13.75 -14.19
N SER A 248 -19.39 -13.20 -14.85
CA SER A 248 -20.20 -13.89 -15.83
C SER A 248 -19.21 -14.30 -16.90
N TYR A 249 -18.48 -15.39 -16.64
CA TYR A 249 -17.86 -16.21 -17.63
C TYR A 249 -19.04 -16.70 -18.43
N LYS A 250 -19.37 -15.91 -19.45
CA LYS A 250 -20.22 -16.29 -20.55
C LYS A 250 -19.58 -17.58 -21.09
N ARG A 251 -20.11 -18.73 -20.64
CA ARG A 251 -19.65 -20.12 -20.84
C ARG A 251 -18.28 -20.48 -20.26
N SER A 252 -18.27 -20.91 -19.00
CA SER A 252 -17.27 -21.86 -18.48
C SER A 252 -17.44 -23.22 -19.18
N GLY A 253 -16.59 -23.50 -20.17
CA GLY A 253 -16.57 -24.80 -20.84
C GLY A 253 -15.99 -25.92 -19.96
N LEU A 254 -16.34 -27.18 -20.26
CA LEU A 254 -15.86 -28.41 -19.62
C LEU A 254 -14.34 -28.41 -19.33
N ARG A 255 -13.55 -27.82 -20.24
CA ARG A 255 -12.08 -27.72 -20.13
C ARG A 255 -11.62 -26.93 -18.90
N TYR A 256 -12.27 -25.83 -18.55
CA TYR A 256 -11.89 -25.04 -17.37
C TYR A 256 -12.15 -25.82 -16.09
N ASN A 257 -13.32 -26.47 -16.00
CA ASN A 257 -13.65 -27.30 -14.84
C ASN A 257 -12.70 -28.49 -14.70
N LEU A 258 -12.31 -29.14 -15.80
CA LEU A 258 -11.32 -30.21 -15.78
C LEU A 258 -9.95 -29.71 -15.31
N VAL A 259 -9.49 -28.56 -15.80
CA VAL A 259 -8.21 -27.96 -15.38
C VAL A 259 -8.26 -27.56 -13.91
N ARG A 260 -9.35 -26.93 -13.44
CA ARG A 260 -9.54 -26.56 -12.04
C ARG A 260 -9.52 -27.79 -11.14
N THR A 261 -10.30 -28.83 -11.49
CA THR A 261 -10.34 -30.07 -10.71
C THR A 261 -8.98 -30.78 -10.71
N ALA A 262 -8.25 -30.77 -11.83
CA ALA A 262 -6.90 -31.34 -11.88
C ALA A 262 -5.93 -30.57 -10.99
N LEU A 263 -5.98 -29.24 -10.97
CA LEU A 263 -5.14 -28.41 -10.10
C LEU A 263 -5.46 -28.63 -8.62
N GLU A 264 -6.74 -28.73 -8.25
CA GLU A 264 -7.16 -29.04 -6.87
C GLU A 264 -6.73 -30.46 -6.46
N ALA A 265 -6.81 -31.45 -7.37
CA ALA A 265 -6.33 -32.80 -7.11
C ALA A 265 -4.80 -32.83 -6.89
N VAL A 266 -4.04 -32.11 -7.72
CA VAL A 266 -2.57 -31.98 -7.55
C VAL A 266 -2.25 -31.32 -6.21
N ARG A 267 -2.94 -30.22 -5.86
CA ARG A 267 -2.76 -29.55 -4.56
C ARG A 267 -3.03 -30.48 -3.38
N THR A 268 -4.11 -31.27 -3.47
CA THR A 268 -4.47 -32.25 -2.44
C THR A 268 -3.40 -33.34 -2.31
N VAL A 269 -2.89 -33.86 -3.43
CA VAL A 269 -1.80 -34.85 -3.42
C VAL A 269 -0.53 -34.28 -2.80
N VAL A 270 -0.16 -33.04 -3.12
CA VAL A 270 1.00 -32.37 -2.52
C VAL A 270 0.84 -32.23 -1.01
N LEU A 271 -0.32 -31.76 -0.53
CA LEU A 271 -0.62 -31.64 0.90
C LEU A 271 -0.58 -32.99 1.62
N VAL A 272 -1.15 -34.03 1.03
CA VAL A 272 -1.11 -35.39 1.58
C VAL A 272 0.33 -35.91 1.63
N LEU A 273 1.13 -35.64 0.61
CA LEU A 273 2.53 -36.03 0.57
C LEU A 273 3.35 -35.29 1.63
N GLU A 274 3.14 -33.98 1.81
CA GLU A 274 3.79 -33.20 2.87
C GLU A 274 3.43 -33.72 4.26
N ILE A 275 2.14 -33.98 4.52
CA ILE A 275 1.68 -34.56 5.80
C ILE A 275 2.29 -35.95 6.00
N ALA A 276 2.31 -36.80 4.97
CA ALA A 276 2.90 -38.13 5.06
C ALA A 276 4.41 -38.06 5.34
N LEU A 277 5.14 -37.16 4.68
CA LEU A 277 6.57 -36.96 4.88
C LEU A 277 6.90 -36.40 6.27
N LEU A 278 6.04 -35.54 6.82
CA LEU A 278 6.12 -35.08 8.21
C LEU A 278 5.88 -36.23 9.20
N LEU A 279 4.85 -37.06 8.98
CA LEU A 279 4.56 -38.23 9.83
C LEU A 279 5.64 -39.32 9.74
N LEU A 280 6.30 -39.46 8.59
CA LEU A 280 7.43 -40.38 8.36
C LEU A 280 8.77 -39.83 8.88
N GLY A 281 8.79 -38.66 9.52
CA GLY A 281 10.01 -38.04 10.08
C GLY A 281 11.05 -37.66 9.03
N ARG A 282 10.64 -37.49 7.76
CA ARG A 282 11.54 -37.15 6.64
C ARG A 282 11.63 -35.65 6.33
N ILE A 283 10.86 -34.85 7.06
CA ILE A 283 10.95 -33.39 7.06
C ILE A 283 11.14 -32.97 8.52
N GLU A 284 12.29 -32.38 8.84
CA GLU A 284 12.51 -31.75 10.15
C GLU A 284 11.74 -30.42 10.19
N THR A 285 10.93 -30.22 11.22
CA THR A 285 10.38 -28.90 11.54
C THR A 285 11.53 -27.94 11.79
N PRO A 286 11.54 -26.71 11.23
CA PRO A 286 12.59 -25.75 11.54
C PRO A 286 12.54 -25.38 13.03
N VAL A 287 13.46 -25.94 13.81
CA VAL A 287 13.68 -25.56 15.20
C VAL A 287 14.29 -24.16 15.21
N LEU A 288 13.59 -23.21 15.85
CA LEU A 288 14.08 -21.88 16.14
C LEU A 288 15.37 -21.99 16.98
N LYS A 289 16.53 -21.72 16.39
CA LYS A 289 17.79 -21.61 17.14
C LYS A 289 17.81 -20.29 17.91
N THR A 290 17.54 -20.38 19.21
CA THR A 290 17.89 -19.34 20.21
C THR A 290 19.40 -19.09 20.17
N ARG A 291 19.81 -17.87 19.85
CA ARG A 291 21.21 -17.41 19.98
C ARG A 291 21.50 -17.06 21.44
N THR A 292 22.50 -17.71 22.03
CA THR A 292 23.21 -17.22 23.22
C THR A 292 24.58 -16.65 22.83
N PRO A 293 25.11 -15.67 23.58
CA PRO A 293 26.20 -14.79 23.14
C PRO A 293 27.57 -15.43 23.36
N LEU A 294 28.49 -15.24 22.40
CA LEU A 294 29.88 -15.67 22.52
C LEU A 294 30.71 -14.60 23.25
N ASP A 295 31.23 -15.00 24.41
CA ASP A 295 32.37 -14.40 25.10
C ASP A 295 33.61 -14.40 24.21
N ARG A 296 34.35 -13.28 24.18
CA ARG A 296 35.67 -13.20 23.53
C ARG A 296 36.65 -12.38 24.36
N ALA A 297 37.27 -13.05 25.33
CA ALA A 297 38.60 -12.74 25.86
C ALA A 297 39.53 -13.88 25.37
N SER A 298 40.80 -13.73 24.97
CA SER A 298 41.75 -12.62 24.98
C SER A 298 43.03 -13.06 24.22
N ARG A 299 43.78 -12.07 23.70
CA ARG A 299 45.25 -12.03 23.40
C ARG A 299 45.76 -12.97 22.30
N ILE A 300 46.65 -12.53 21.40
CA ILE A 300 48.07 -12.17 21.64
C ILE A 300 48.57 -11.11 20.63
N SER A 301 49.55 -10.33 21.11
CA SER A 301 50.30 -9.20 20.55
C SER A 301 51.26 -9.47 19.37
N GLY A 302 51.62 -8.41 18.64
CA GLY A 302 52.90 -8.32 17.89
C GLY A 302 53.06 -7.07 17.02
N THR A 303 53.81 -6.08 17.54
CA THR A 303 54.68 -5.03 16.92
C THR A 303 54.92 -5.12 15.40
N PHE A 304 54.97 -4.07 14.58
CA PHE A 304 55.42 -2.66 14.69
C PHE A 304 54.46 -1.72 13.96
#